data_AF-A0AA96XQV3-F1
#
_entry.id   AF-A0AA96XQV3-F1
#
_cell.length_a   1.000
_cell.length_b   1.000
_cell.length_c   1.000
_cell.angle_alpha   90.00
_cell.angle_beta   90.00
_cell.angle_gamma   90.00
#
_symmetry.space_group_name_H-M   'P 1'
#
loop_
_entity.id
_entity.type
_entity.pdbx_description
1 polymer ?
#
loop_
_entity_poly.entity_id
_entity_poly.type
_entity_poly.pdbx_seq_one_letter_code
_entity_poly.pdbx_strand_id
1 'polypeptide(L)' 'MLIDPAKVGETKVFRTEGWTLALIVSEDIKQALERLEATGVKFTRV' A
#
# COMPACT_ATOMS: atom_id res chain seq x y z
N MET A 1 4.25 -2.37 -10.97
CA MET A 1 3.08 -3.16 -10.56
C MET A 1 1.91 -2.24 -10.22
N LEU A 2 1.13 -1.89 -11.25
CA LEU A 2 -0.17 -1.24 -11.04
C LEU A 2 -1.16 -2.31 -10.54
N ILE A 3 -1.61 -2.21 -9.29
CA ILE A 3 -2.67 -3.08 -8.77
C ILE A 3 -4.01 -2.49 -9.20
N ASP A 4 -4.78 -3.28 -9.95
CA ASP A 4 -6.11 -2.88 -10.38
C ASP A 4 -7.12 -3.13 -9.24
N PRO A 5 -7.72 -2.08 -8.65
CA PRO A 5 -8.64 -2.23 -7.54
C PRO A 5 -9.87 -3.08 -7.89
N ALA A 6 -10.28 -3.12 -9.17
CA ALA A 6 -11.41 -3.96 -9.60
C ALA A 6 -11.08 -5.45 -9.58
N LYS A 7 -9.80 -5.83 -9.68
CA LYS A 7 -9.36 -7.23 -9.64
C LYS A 7 -9.13 -7.76 -8.23
N VAL A 8 -8.92 -6.87 -7.25
CA VAL A 8 -8.57 -7.26 -5.88
C VAL A 8 -9.71 -7.07 -4.88
N GLY A 9 -10.85 -6.54 -5.34
CA GLY A 9 -12.05 -6.36 -4.54
C GLY A 9 -11.81 -5.44 -3.34
N GLU A 10 -12.09 -5.94 -2.14
CA GLU A 10 -11.98 -5.18 -0.89
C GLU A 10 -10.58 -5.24 -0.26
N THR A 11 -9.63 -5.93 -0.89
CA THR A 11 -8.27 -6.09 -0.35
C THR A 11 -7.49 -4.78 -0.50
N LYS A 12 -7.05 -4.21 0.61
CA LYS A 12 -6.32 -2.93 0.65
C LYS A 12 -4.82 -3.04 0.94
N VAL A 13 -4.34 -4.23 1.32
CA VAL A 13 -2.94 -4.47 1.68
C VAL A 13 -2.48 -5.78 1.07
N PHE A 14 -1.34 -5.77 0.39
CA PHE A 14 -0.69 -6.93 -0.18
C PHE A 14 0.70 -7.08 0.41
N ARG A 15 1.02 -8.31 0.78
CA ARG A 15 2.38 -8.73 1.10
C ARG A 15 2.88 -9.57 -0.05
N THR A 16 3.89 -9.08 -0.76
CA THR A 16 4.53 -9.85 -1.83
C THR A 16 5.38 -10.95 -1.22
N GLU A 17 5.29 -12.16 -1.79
CA GLU A 17 6.11 -13.28 -1.37
C GLU A 17 7.59 -12.97 -1.66
N GLY A 18 8.47 -13.28 -0.70
CA GLY A 18 9.90 -12.95 -0.79
C GLY A 18 10.27 -11.49 -0.43
N TRP A 19 9.31 -10.62 -0.11
CA TRP A 19 9.59 -9.27 0.41
C TRP A 19 9.29 -9.22 1.91
N THR A 20 10.33 -9.03 2.71
CA THR A 20 10.24 -9.05 4.18
C THR A 20 9.85 -7.72 4.81
N LEU A 21 9.96 -6.61 4.06
CA LEU A 21 9.89 -5.25 4.61
C LEU A 21 8.83 -4.34 3.98
N ALA A 22 8.48 -4.56 2.71
CA ALA A 22 7.59 -3.65 1.98
C ALA A 22 6.21 -4.28 1.80
N LEU A 23 5.19 -3.49 2.12
CA LEU A 23 3.78 -3.80 1.89
C LEU A 23 3.27 -2.89 0.77
N ILE A 24 2.47 -3.45 -0.13
CA ILE A 24 1.77 -2.66 -1.14
C ILE A 24 0.41 -2.32 -0.55
N VAL A 25 0.12 -1.03 -0.41
CA VAL A 25 -1.13 -0.54 0.15
C VAL A 25 -1.91 0.22 -0.92
N SER A 26 -3.23 0.16 -0.84
CA SER A 26 -4.10 0.99 -1.69
C SER A 26 -3.86 2.48 -1.42
N GLU A 27 -4.16 3.33 -2.41
CA GLU A 27 -4.02 4.78 -2.30
C GLU A 27 -4.82 5.36 -1.12
N ASP A 28 -5.99 4.79 -0.80
CA ASP A 28 -6.79 5.15 0.38
C ASP A 28 -5.99 5.04 1.70
N ILE A 29 -5.25 3.93 1.89
CA ILE A 29 -4.41 3.73 3.08
C ILE A 29 -3.20 4.67 3.04
N LYS A 30 -2.59 4.87 1.87
CA LYS A 30 -1.50 5.84 1.72
C LYS A 30 -1.96 7.25 2.11
N GLN A 31 -3.09 7.70 1.57
CA GLN A 31 -3.65 9.01 1.88
C GLN A 31 -4.05 9.15 3.36
N ALA A 32 -4.58 8.10 3.98
CA ALA A 32 -4.85 8.09 5.41
C ALA A 32 -3.57 8.24 6.24
N LEU A 33 -2.50 7.51 5.88
CA LEU A 33 -1.20 7.60 6.56
C LEU A 33 -0.52 8.96 6.37
N GLU A 34 -0.66 9.56 5.17
CA GLU A 34 -0.17 10.91 4.90
C GLU A 34 -0.95 11.96 5.72
N ARG A 35 -2.27 11.81 5.83
CA ARG A 35 -3.12 12.68 6.67
C ARG A 35 -2.86 12.54 8.17
N LEU A 36 -2.48 11.35 8.60
CA LEU A 36 -2.10 11.06 9.99
C LEU A 36 -0.68 11.52 10.32
N GLU A 37 0.08 12.02 9.33
CA GLU A 37 1.49 12.41 9.48
C GLU A 37 2.33 11.27 10.09
N ALA A 38 2.05 10.03 9.66
CA ALA A 38 2.72 8.85 10.19
C ALA A 38 4.24 8.94 9.98
N THR A 39 5.01 8.75 11.05
CA THR A 39 6.48 8.78 10.98
C THR A 39 7.04 7.42 10.58
N GLY A 40 8.19 7.41 9.89
CA GLY A 40 8.89 6.16 9.51
C GLY A 40 8.33 5.42 8.29
N VAL A 41 7.34 5.99 7.59
CA VAL A 41 6.82 5.41 6.33
C VAL A 41 7.50 6.05 5.12
N LYS A 42 7.85 5.23 4.13
CA LYS A 42 8.35 5.69 2.83
C LYS A 42 7.52 5.05 1.73
N PHE A 43 6.74 5.86 1.04
CA PHE A 43 5.92 5.41 -0.08
C PHE A 43 6.71 5.47 -1.39
N THR A 44 6.65 4.39 -2.17
CA THR A 44 7.17 4.35 -3.54
C THR A 44 6.02 3.92 -4.44
N ARG A 45 5.77 4.69 -5.51
CA ARG A 45 4.76 4.32 -6.50
C ARG A 45 5.26 3.10 -7.27
N VAL A 46 4.50 2.01 -7.21
CA VAL A 46 4.77 0.77 -7.96
C VAL A 46 3.68 0.54 -8.98
#